data_AF-A0A849YXW3-F1
#
_entry.id   AF-A0A849YXW3-F1
#
_cell.length_a   1.000
_cell.length_b   1.000
_cell.length_c   1.000
_cell.angle_alpha   90.00
_cell.angle_beta   90.00
_cell.angle_gamma   90.00
#
_symmetry.space_group_name_H-M   'P 1'
#
loop_
_entity.id
_entity.type
_entity.pdbx_description
1 polymer ?
#
loop_
_entity_poly.entity_id
_entity_poly.type
_entity_poly.pdbx_seq_one_letter_code
_entity_poly.pdbx_strand_id
1 'polypeptide(L)'
;PGVELLYVYGSRRLNEEESARVRQTEVAQDSHTQKRDGIKANRQDDVEGGMRFFMPAFARDDSHAILLKLRLPEGVGPKDIALVELKYKDRLTKKNVVKEEPLKLEYANSDAESAKSIDQSVARTVQGFAAGEALMKAATLIGQNQNQRAIDLLGEREGLLHHAAFALDEPLFVDDAKRLARLRVHAAGKGSLKDPLVVAMMMETAGSVHLH
;
A
#
# COMPACT_ATOMS: atom_id res chain seq x y z
N PRO A 1 21.04 2.36 -15.83
CA PRO A 1 19.59 2.61 -15.61
C PRO A 1 18.89 1.32 -15.18
N GLY A 2 18.34 1.29 -13.96
CA GLY A 2 17.69 0.10 -13.37
C GLY A 2 16.24 0.37 -12.99
N VAL A 3 15.57 -0.66 -12.48
CA VAL A 3 14.21 -0.54 -11.91
C VAL A 3 14.27 0.27 -10.62
N GLU A 4 13.44 1.30 -10.50
CA GLU A 4 13.40 2.19 -9.36
C GLU A 4 12.01 2.17 -8.70
N LEU A 5 11.97 2.02 -7.38
CA LEU A 5 10.74 2.13 -6.60
C LEU A 5 10.37 3.60 -6.43
N LEU A 6 9.17 3.97 -6.87
CA LEU A 6 8.61 5.31 -6.66
C LEU A 6 7.69 5.36 -5.44
N TYR A 7 6.86 4.32 -5.26
CA TYR A 7 5.84 4.33 -4.21
C TYR A 7 5.41 2.92 -3.81
N VAL A 8 5.04 2.75 -2.54
CA VAL A 8 4.37 1.55 -2.03
C VAL A 8 3.06 2.01 -1.43
N TYR A 9 1.94 1.52 -1.97
CA TYR A 9 0.63 1.95 -1.51
C TYR A 9 0.31 1.35 -0.14
N GLY A 10 -0.24 2.16 0.75
CA GLY A 10 -0.60 1.75 2.11
C GLY A 10 0.57 1.33 3.00
N SER A 11 1.80 1.65 2.59
CA SER A 11 2.98 1.43 3.41
C SER A 11 3.93 2.61 3.27
N ARG A 12 4.92 2.68 4.16
CA ARG A 12 5.98 3.68 4.06
C ARG A 12 7.33 3.01 4.18
N ARG A 13 8.32 3.58 3.49
CA ARG A 13 9.70 3.18 3.65
C ARG A 13 10.14 3.48 5.08
N LEU A 14 10.69 2.47 5.74
CA LEU A 14 11.28 2.62 7.07
C LEU A 14 12.65 3.29 6.93
N ASN A 15 12.99 4.13 7.91
CA ASN A 15 14.36 4.63 8.03
C ASN A 15 15.30 3.52 8.56
N GLU A 16 16.59 3.82 8.70
CA GLU A 16 17.60 2.82 9.12
C GLU A 16 17.32 2.28 10.53
N GLU A 17 16.96 3.14 11.48
CA GLU A 17 16.66 2.74 12.86
C GLU A 17 15.42 1.83 12.94
N GLU A 18 14.37 2.20 12.22
CA GLU A 18 13.14 1.42 12.13
C GLU A 18 13.38 0.08 11.45
N SER A 19 14.18 0.06 10.39
CA SER A 19 14.58 -1.15 9.68
C SER A 19 15.40 -2.07 10.60
N ALA A 20 16.33 -1.52 11.38
CA ALA A 20 17.11 -2.26 12.36
C ALA A 20 16.21 -2.86 13.46
N ARG A 21 15.20 -2.12 13.94
CA ARG A 21 14.23 -2.62 14.93
C ARG A 21 13.36 -3.74 14.37
N VAL A 22 12.89 -3.62 13.13
CA VAL A 22 12.15 -4.71 12.45
C VAL A 22 13.05 -5.94 12.31
N ARG A 23 14.32 -5.75 11.95
CA ARG A 23 15.30 -6.83 11.84
C ARG A 23 15.54 -7.55 13.18
N GLN A 24 15.68 -6.81 14.28
CA GLN A 24 15.79 -7.40 15.61
C GLN A 24 14.55 -8.22 15.98
N THR A 25 13.35 -7.70 15.65
CA THR A 25 12.09 -8.40 15.87
C THR A 25 12.04 -9.71 15.09
N GLU A 26 12.44 -9.69 13.83
CA GLU A 26 12.50 -10.86 12.98
C GLU A 26 13.46 -11.93 13.52
N VAL A 27 14.68 -11.55 13.92
CA VAL A 27 15.67 -12.48 14.47
C VAL A 27 15.19 -13.06 15.81
N ALA A 28 14.54 -12.26 16.65
CA ALA A 28 13.94 -12.73 17.89
C ALA A 28 12.83 -13.76 17.62
N GLN A 29 11.97 -13.51 16.63
CA GLN A 29 10.93 -14.46 16.21
C GLN A 29 11.51 -15.73 15.60
N ASP A 30 12.60 -15.63 14.83
CA ASP A 30 13.32 -16.78 14.27
C ASP A 30 13.84 -17.69 15.39
N SER A 31 14.52 -17.11 16.38
CA SER A 31 15.02 -17.82 17.57
C SER A 31 13.89 -18.45 18.40
N HIS A 32 12.80 -17.71 18.61
CA HIS A 32 11.64 -18.24 19.34
C HIS A 32 10.99 -19.41 18.58
N THR A 33 10.86 -19.31 17.26
CA THR A 33 10.29 -20.37 16.43
C THR A 33 11.19 -21.61 16.42
N GLN A 34 12.51 -21.44 16.42
CA GLN A 34 13.44 -22.56 16.58
C GLN A 34 13.22 -23.30 17.90
N LYS A 35 13.10 -22.57 19.02
CA LYS A 35 12.87 -23.17 20.35
C LYS A 35 11.51 -23.87 20.45
N ARG A 36 10.45 -23.26 19.91
CA ARG A 36 9.07 -23.76 20.00
C ARG A 36 8.77 -24.89 19.03
N ASP A 37 9.15 -24.72 17.77
CA ASP A 37 8.74 -25.58 16.65
C ASP A 37 9.88 -26.44 16.09
N GLY A 38 11.12 -26.26 16.55
CA GLY A 38 12.29 -26.99 16.04
C GLY A 38 12.74 -26.56 14.62
N ILE A 39 12.18 -25.47 14.07
CA ILE A 39 12.51 -25.00 12.73
C ILE A 39 13.85 -24.25 12.78
N LYS A 40 14.85 -24.71 12.01
CA LYS A 40 16.20 -24.12 11.99
C LYS A 40 16.15 -22.59 11.79
N ALA A 41 16.87 -21.85 12.62
CA ALA A 41 17.09 -20.42 12.44
C ALA A 41 17.89 -20.17 11.16
N ASN A 42 17.45 -19.23 10.34
CA ASN A 42 18.07 -18.93 9.04
C ASN A 42 17.85 -17.48 8.60
N ARG A 43 17.43 -16.59 9.51
CA ARG A 43 17.24 -15.18 9.18
C ARG A 43 18.53 -14.38 9.24
N GLN A 44 19.65 -14.93 9.69
CA GLN A 44 20.93 -14.20 9.75
C GLN A 44 21.63 -14.11 8.38
N ASP A 45 21.31 -15.01 7.45
CA ASP A 45 22.03 -15.20 6.17
C ASP A 45 21.23 -14.68 4.95
N ASP A 46 20.52 -13.56 5.09
CA ASP A 46 19.72 -13.00 3.99
C ASP A 46 20.59 -12.18 3.03
N VAL A 47 20.28 -12.27 1.73
CA VAL A 47 20.94 -11.51 0.67
C VAL A 47 20.70 -10.01 0.88
N GLU A 48 21.76 -9.22 0.78
CA GLU A 48 21.70 -7.77 0.89
C GLU A 48 21.18 -7.15 -0.42
N GLY A 49 20.21 -6.22 -0.30
CA GLY A 49 19.64 -5.49 -1.44
C GLY A 49 18.16 -5.80 -1.71
N GLY A 50 17.52 -4.92 -2.49
CA GLY A 50 16.10 -5.03 -2.83
C GLY A 50 15.15 -4.46 -1.77
N MET A 51 13.86 -4.77 -1.92
CA MET A 51 12.81 -4.37 -1.00
C MET A 51 12.39 -5.55 -0.13
N ARG A 52 12.12 -5.29 1.15
CA ARG A 52 11.73 -6.32 2.09
C ARG A 52 10.43 -5.96 2.77
N PHE A 53 9.47 -6.89 2.69
CA PHE A 53 8.22 -6.84 3.42
C PHE A 53 8.28 -7.85 4.56
N PHE A 54 8.00 -7.40 5.77
CA PHE A 54 7.96 -8.27 6.94
C PHE A 54 6.51 -8.52 7.33
N MET A 55 6.06 -9.76 7.16
CA MET A 55 4.75 -10.24 7.57
C MET A 55 4.94 -11.17 8.77
N PRO A 56 4.59 -10.74 10.00
CA PRO A 56 4.89 -11.51 11.22
C PRO A 56 4.25 -12.91 11.25
N ALA A 57 3.04 -13.03 10.70
CA ALA A 57 2.33 -14.29 10.53
C ALA A 57 1.28 -14.12 9.41
N PHE A 58 0.93 -15.22 8.77
CA PHE A 58 -0.20 -15.33 7.86
C PHE A 58 -0.78 -16.74 7.97
N ALA A 59 -2.06 -16.88 7.67
CA ALA A 59 -2.79 -18.14 7.59
C ALA A 59 -2.94 -18.61 6.13
N ARG A 60 -3.41 -19.84 5.95
CA ARG A 60 -3.55 -20.47 4.62
C ARG A 60 -4.46 -19.68 3.67
N ASP A 61 -5.52 -19.10 4.21
CA ASP A 61 -6.55 -18.42 3.44
C ASP A 61 -6.41 -16.88 3.52
N ASP A 62 -5.29 -16.39 4.08
CA ASP A 62 -4.98 -14.97 4.06
C ASP A 62 -4.58 -14.55 2.65
N SER A 63 -5.12 -13.42 2.20
CA SER A 63 -4.75 -12.79 0.94
C SER A 63 -4.08 -11.46 1.22
N HIS A 64 -2.83 -11.31 0.74
CA HIS A 64 -2.07 -10.08 0.86
C HIS A 64 -1.80 -9.50 -0.53
N ALA A 65 -2.25 -8.27 -0.77
CA ALA A 65 -1.94 -7.52 -1.98
C ALA A 65 -0.86 -6.48 -1.67
N ILE A 66 0.26 -6.54 -2.40
CA ILE A 66 1.31 -5.52 -2.34
C ILE A 66 1.27 -4.74 -3.64
N LEU A 67 0.97 -3.45 -3.54
CA LEU A 67 0.85 -2.58 -4.70
C LEU A 67 2.05 -1.61 -4.74
N LEU A 68 2.75 -1.63 -5.87
CA LEU A 68 4.00 -0.90 -6.09
C LEU A 68 3.88 0.00 -7.30
N LYS A 69 4.41 1.22 -7.18
CA LYS A 69 4.67 2.09 -8.33
C LYS A 69 6.16 2.04 -8.63
N LEU A 70 6.51 1.55 -9.81
CA LEU A 70 7.89 1.39 -10.27
C LEU A 70 8.16 2.30 -11.47
N ARG A 71 9.38 2.83 -11.56
CA ARG A 71 9.95 3.37 -12.80
C ARG A 71 10.80 2.28 -13.42
N LEU A 72 10.53 1.99 -14.68
CA LEU A 72 11.24 0.96 -15.44
C LEU A 72 12.09 1.62 -16.54
N PRO A 73 13.22 1.02 -16.93
CA PRO A 73 14.00 1.50 -18.07
C PRO A 73 13.19 1.34 -19.37
N GLU A 74 13.38 2.26 -20.32
CA GLU A 74 12.70 2.24 -21.63
C GLU A 74 13.04 0.97 -22.45
N GLY A 75 12.11 0.51 -23.28
CA GLY A 75 12.29 -0.66 -24.13
C GLY A 75 11.01 -1.13 -24.80
N VAL A 76 11.12 -2.23 -25.55
CA VAL A 76 10.01 -2.94 -26.22
C VAL A 76 10.25 -4.45 -26.07
N GLY A 77 9.17 -5.24 -26.01
CA GLY A 77 9.21 -6.69 -25.87
C GLY A 77 9.38 -7.19 -24.43
N PRO A 78 9.62 -8.50 -24.23
CA PRO A 78 9.69 -9.09 -22.90
C PRO A 78 10.93 -8.63 -22.12
N LYS A 79 10.73 -8.28 -20.85
CA LYS A 79 11.79 -7.89 -19.92
C LYS A 79 11.62 -8.57 -18.57
N ASP A 80 12.72 -9.06 -18.01
CA ASP A 80 12.79 -9.47 -16.62
C ASP A 80 12.92 -8.21 -15.73
N ILE A 81 11.96 -8.00 -14.83
CA ILE A 81 11.84 -6.76 -14.04
C ILE A 81 12.28 -6.96 -12.60
N ALA A 82 11.90 -8.08 -12.00
CA ALA A 82 12.18 -8.37 -10.62
C ALA A 82 12.18 -9.88 -10.36
N LEU A 83 12.75 -10.28 -9.23
CA LEU A 83 12.56 -11.59 -8.64
C LEU A 83 11.83 -11.39 -7.31
N VAL A 84 10.65 -11.98 -7.16
CA VAL A 84 9.90 -11.94 -5.91
C VAL A 84 10.25 -13.18 -5.11
N GLU A 85 10.86 -12.98 -3.93
CA GLU A 85 11.20 -14.06 -3.02
C GLU A 85 10.27 -14.05 -1.80
N LEU A 86 9.52 -15.14 -1.60
CA LEU A 86 8.74 -15.39 -0.39
C LEU A 86 9.46 -16.41 0.47
N LYS A 87 10.02 -15.92 1.58
CA LYS A 87 10.63 -16.75 2.62
C LYS A 87 9.69 -16.88 3.82
N TYR A 88 9.26 -18.09 4.15
CA TYR A 88 8.41 -18.33 5.32
C TYR A 88 8.78 -19.60 6.08
N LYS A 89 8.24 -19.72 7.29
CA LYS A 89 8.36 -20.93 8.13
C LYS A 89 7.05 -21.68 8.11
N ASP A 90 7.08 -22.89 7.53
CA ASP A 90 5.93 -23.78 7.55
C ASP A 90 5.86 -24.47 8.92
N ARG A 91 4.87 -24.09 9.72
CA ARG A 91 4.64 -24.63 11.06
C ARG A 91 3.94 -25.98 11.06
N LEU A 92 3.35 -26.41 9.94
CA LEU A 92 2.73 -27.72 9.78
C LEU A 92 3.81 -28.76 9.47
N THR A 93 4.67 -28.48 8.47
CA THR A 93 5.73 -29.40 8.07
C THR A 93 7.06 -29.19 8.81
N LYS A 94 7.14 -28.17 9.67
CA LYS A 94 8.32 -27.77 10.46
C LYS A 94 9.56 -27.47 9.61
N LYS A 95 9.39 -26.72 8.52
CA LYS A 95 10.46 -26.44 7.55
C LYS A 95 10.55 -24.95 7.22
N ASN A 96 11.76 -24.52 6.84
CA ASN A 96 11.94 -23.25 6.14
C ASN A 96 11.55 -23.46 4.67
N VAL A 97 10.79 -22.54 4.11
CA VAL A 97 10.38 -22.56 2.71
C VAL A 97 10.82 -21.26 2.05
N VAL A 98 11.37 -21.40 0.85
CA VAL A 98 11.68 -20.29 -0.06
C VAL A 98 10.91 -20.56 -1.34
N LYS A 99 10.17 -19.56 -1.81
CA LYS A 99 9.55 -19.54 -3.13
C LYS A 99 10.07 -18.34 -3.87
N GLU A 100 10.41 -18.53 -5.13
CA GLU A 100 10.91 -17.49 -6.02
C GLU A 100 10.00 -17.43 -7.24
N GLU A 101 9.56 -16.23 -7.58
CA GLU A 101 8.74 -15.98 -8.75
C GLU A 101 9.38 -14.85 -9.57
N PRO A 102 9.90 -15.14 -10.78
CA PRO A 102 10.43 -14.10 -11.65
C PRO A 102 9.28 -13.27 -12.23
N LEU A 103 9.35 -11.95 -12.07
CA LEU A 103 8.40 -11.01 -12.67
C LEU A 103 8.90 -10.57 -14.04
N LYS A 104 8.16 -10.98 -15.08
CA LYS A 104 8.40 -10.55 -16.45
C LYS A 104 7.27 -9.63 -16.92
N LEU A 105 7.62 -8.58 -17.66
CA LEU A 105 6.66 -7.68 -18.29
C LEU A 105 6.89 -7.64 -19.80
N GLU A 106 5.80 -7.60 -20.56
CA GLU A 106 5.82 -7.35 -21.99
C GLU A 106 5.72 -5.85 -22.23
N TYR A 107 6.75 -5.26 -22.82
CA TYR A 107 6.77 -3.83 -23.12
C TYR A 107 6.09 -3.59 -24.46
N ALA A 108 5.06 -2.75 -24.42
CA ALA A 108 4.37 -2.25 -25.60
C ALA A 108 5.31 -1.50 -26.54
N ASN A 109 5.03 -1.56 -27.84
CA ASN A 109 5.77 -0.80 -28.85
C ASN A 109 5.21 0.62 -29.08
N SER A 110 4.10 0.96 -28.40
CA SER A 110 3.37 2.22 -28.55
C SER A 110 2.51 2.54 -27.33
N ASP A 111 2.17 3.83 -27.15
CA ASP A 111 1.31 4.30 -26.05
C ASP A 111 -0.08 3.65 -26.09
N ALA A 112 -0.63 3.44 -27.29
CA ALA A 112 -1.94 2.82 -27.48
C ALA A 112 -1.95 1.34 -27.07
N GLU A 113 -0.86 0.62 -27.28
CA GLU A 113 -0.70 -0.75 -26.78
C GLU A 113 -0.51 -0.78 -25.26
N SER A 114 0.30 0.13 -24.71
CA SER A 114 0.50 0.23 -23.26
C SER A 114 -0.80 0.56 -22.51
N ALA A 115 -1.63 1.45 -23.05
CA ALA A 115 -2.91 1.79 -22.45
C ALA A 115 -3.88 0.59 -22.37
N LYS A 116 -3.76 -0.37 -23.30
CA LYS A 116 -4.59 -1.59 -23.30
C LYS A 116 -4.17 -2.61 -22.25
N SER A 117 -2.93 -2.54 -21.74
CA SER A 117 -2.45 -3.45 -20.70
C SER A 117 -2.85 -3.01 -19.29
N ILE A 118 -3.65 -1.94 -19.15
CA ILE A 118 -4.13 -1.47 -17.84
C ILE A 118 -5.12 -2.50 -17.28
N ASP A 119 -4.77 -3.07 -16.13
CA ASP A 119 -5.69 -3.87 -15.34
C ASP A 119 -6.62 -2.96 -14.53
N GLN A 120 -7.92 -3.06 -14.78
CA GLN A 120 -8.93 -2.26 -14.10
C GLN A 120 -9.02 -2.60 -12.60
N SER A 121 -8.80 -3.84 -12.19
CA SER A 121 -8.81 -4.22 -10.78
C SER A 121 -7.68 -3.52 -10.03
N VAL A 122 -6.48 -3.51 -10.61
CA VAL A 122 -5.32 -2.80 -10.06
C VAL A 122 -5.60 -1.30 -9.99
N ALA A 123 -6.16 -0.72 -11.05
CA ALA A 123 -6.54 0.69 -11.07
C ALA A 123 -7.57 1.03 -9.98
N ARG A 124 -8.57 0.18 -9.74
CA ARG A 124 -9.54 0.37 -8.65
C ARG A 124 -8.85 0.30 -7.28
N THR A 125 -7.99 -0.68 -7.05
CA THR A 125 -7.21 -0.81 -5.80
C THR A 125 -6.35 0.43 -5.55
N VAL A 126 -5.68 0.97 -6.59
CA VAL A 126 -4.92 2.23 -6.51
C VAL A 126 -5.81 3.38 -6.01
N GLN A 127 -7.04 3.49 -6.53
CA GLN A 127 -7.96 4.54 -6.09
C GLN A 127 -8.43 4.35 -4.64
N GLY A 128 -8.65 3.11 -4.19
CA GLY A 128 -8.98 2.81 -2.79
C GLY A 128 -7.88 3.31 -1.84
N PHE A 129 -6.62 2.91 -2.09
CA PHE A 129 -5.48 3.34 -1.28
C PHE A 129 -5.30 4.86 -1.31
N ALA A 130 -5.35 5.48 -2.49
CA ALA A 130 -5.20 6.93 -2.61
C ALA A 130 -6.30 7.72 -1.87
N ALA A 131 -7.52 7.16 -1.77
CA ALA A 131 -8.58 7.76 -0.96
C ALA A 131 -8.29 7.66 0.55
N GLY A 132 -7.84 6.49 1.02
CA GLY A 132 -7.42 6.29 2.41
C GLY A 132 -6.26 7.21 2.82
N GLU A 133 -5.24 7.32 1.97
CA GLU A 133 -4.09 8.20 2.19
C GLU A 133 -4.48 9.68 2.22
N ALA A 134 -5.40 10.10 1.34
CA ALA A 134 -5.94 11.46 1.35
C ALA A 134 -6.65 11.78 2.67
N LEU A 135 -7.39 10.83 3.24
CA LEU A 135 -8.02 10.97 4.55
C LEU A 135 -6.98 11.12 5.67
N MET A 136 -5.92 10.29 5.70
CA MET A 136 -4.86 10.39 6.73
C MET A 136 -4.15 11.74 6.65
N LYS A 137 -3.86 12.19 5.43
CA LYS A 137 -3.20 13.48 5.20
C LYS A 137 -4.12 14.66 5.57
N ALA A 138 -5.40 14.58 5.24
CA ALA A 138 -6.38 15.60 5.64
C ALA A 138 -6.51 15.70 7.16
N ALA A 139 -6.55 14.56 7.87
CA ALA A 139 -6.57 14.54 9.34
C ALA A 139 -5.34 15.23 9.94
N THR A 140 -4.15 14.90 9.42
CA THR A 140 -2.89 15.54 9.83
C THR A 140 -2.93 17.05 9.61
N LEU A 141 -3.41 17.50 8.44
CA LEU A 141 -3.54 18.92 8.13
C LEU A 141 -4.50 19.64 9.09
N ILE A 142 -5.63 19.02 9.43
CA ILE A 142 -6.57 19.58 10.42
C ILE A 142 -5.92 19.69 11.80
N GLY A 143 -5.22 18.64 12.25
CA GLY A 143 -4.46 18.67 13.51
C GLY A 143 -3.38 19.75 13.56
N GLN A 144 -2.85 20.15 12.39
CA GLN A 144 -1.90 21.25 12.23
C GLN A 144 -2.57 22.62 12.00
N ASN A 145 -3.90 22.73 12.18
CA ASN A 145 -4.71 23.92 11.89
C ASN A 145 -4.66 24.39 10.42
N GLN A 146 -4.30 23.51 9.48
CA GLN A 146 -4.26 23.77 8.04
C GLN A 146 -5.56 23.35 7.36
N ASN A 147 -6.71 23.77 7.91
CA ASN A 147 -8.04 23.31 7.50
C ASN A 147 -8.32 23.57 6.02
N GLN A 148 -7.90 24.71 5.47
CA GLN A 148 -8.11 25.02 4.05
C GLN A 148 -7.39 24.00 3.15
N ARG A 149 -6.16 23.60 3.50
CA ARG A 149 -5.41 22.60 2.71
C ARG A 149 -6.06 21.22 2.79
N ALA A 150 -6.64 20.87 3.95
CA ALA A 150 -7.42 19.64 4.08
C ALA A 150 -8.68 19.68 3.20
N ILE A 151 -9.38 20.80 3.17
CA ILE A 151 -10.58 21.02 2.33
C ILE A 151 -10.23 20.87 0.85
N ASP A 152 -9.15 21.51 0.40
CA ASP A 152 -8.70 21.47 -0.98
C ASP A 152 -8.31 20.05 -1.39
N LEU A 153 -7.54 19.34 -0.54
CA LEU A 153 -7.16 17.94 -0.75
C LEU A 153 -8.38 17.02 -0.87
N LEU A 154 -9.36 17.16 0.01
CA LEU A 154 -10.58 16.36 -0.01
C LEU A 154 -11.43 16.65 -1.26
N GLY A 155 -11.48 17.92 -1.68
CA GLY A 155 -12.21 18.33 -2.90
C GLY A 155 -11.55 17.79 -4.17
N GLU A 156 -10.22 17.83 -4.26
CA GLU A 156 -9.48 17.21 -5.36
C GLU A 156 -9.75 15.70 -5.41
N ARG A 157 -9.67 15.03 -4.25
CA ARG A 157 -9.90 13.58 -4.17
C ARG A 157 -11.35 13.19 -4.51
N GLU A 158 -12.34 13.99 -4.07
CA GLU A 158 -13.75 13.86 -4.45
C GLU A 158 -13.92 13.85 -5.99
N GLY A 159 -13.31 14.82 -6.68
CA GLY A 159 -13.35 14.91 -8.14
C GLY A 159 -12.70 13.72 -8.84
N LEU A 160 -11.54 13.26 -8.35
CA LEU A 160 -10.85 12.09 -8.90
C LEU A 160 -11.67 10.80 -8.75
N LEU A 161 -12.34 10.60 -7.62
CA LEU A 161 -13.19 9.43 -7.41
C LEU A 161 -14.43 9.46 -8.30
N HIS A 162 -15.04 10.62 -8.53
CA HIS A 162 -16.14 10.75 -9.49
C HIS A 162 -15.71 10.38 -10.91
N HIS A 163 -14.54 10.85 -11.35
CA HIS A 163 -14.01 10.48 -12.66
C HIS A 163 -13.68 8.98 -12.74
N ALA A 164 -13.05 8.44 -11.70
CA ALA A 164 -12.69 7.03 -11.62
C ALA A 164 -13.91 6.11 -11.62
N ALA A 165 -15.02 6.50 -10.98
CA ALA A 165 -16.26 5.73 -10.97
C ALA A 165 -16.76 5.44 -12.39
N PHE A 166 -16.72 6.46 -13.27
CA PHE A 166 -17.10 6.31 -14.67
C PHE A 166 -16.03 5.55 -15.48
N ALA A 167 -14.75 5.93 -15.33
CA ALA A 167 -13.66 5.37 -16.13
C ALA A 167 -13.37 3.89 -15.83
N LEU A 168 -13.67 3.43 -14.60
CA LEU A 168 -13.39 2.08 -14.13
C LEU A 168 -14.65 1.24 -13.92
N ASP A 169 -15.84 1.75 -14.28
CA ASP A 169 -17.14 1.10 -14.05
C ASP A 169 -17.29 0.62 -12.60
N GLU A 170 -17.00 1.51 -11.65
CA GLU A 170 -17.00 1.22 -10.21
C GLU A 170 -17.95 2.17 -9.48
N PRO A 171 -19.23 1.78 -9.29
CA PRO A 171 -20.24 2.67 -8.71
C PRO A 171 -19.96 3.01 -7.25
N LEU A 172 -19.24 2.17 -6.50
CA LEU A 172 -18.95 2.43 -5.08
C LEU A 172 -18.07 3.67 -4.89
N PHE A 173 -17.25 4.05 -5.87
CA PHE A 173 -16.47 5.29 -5.82
C PHE A 173 -17.32 6.55 -5.77
N VAL A 174 -18.57 6.51 -6.27
CA VAL A 174 -19.51 7.63 -6.11
C VAL A 174 -19.90 7.79 -4.65
N ASP A 175 -20.09 6.69 -3.92
CA ASP A 175 -20.44 6.75 -2.51
C ASP A 175 -19.25 7.18 -1.64
N ASP A 176 -18.05 6.76 -2.00
CA ASP A 176 -16.82 7.24 -1.36
C ASP A 176 -16.58 8.73 -1.62
N ALA A 177 -16.82 9.22 -2.84
CA ALA A 177 -16.77 10.65 -3.16
C ALA A 177 -17.77 11.46 -2.30
N LYS A 178 -19.01 10.96 -2.13
CA LYS A 178 -19.99 11.58 -1.21
C LYS A 178 -19.52 11.58 0.25
N ARG A 179 -18.81 10.53 0.70
CA ARG A 179 -18.22 10.49 2.05
C ARG A 179 -17.16 11.59 2.21
N LEU A 180 -16.27 11.74 1.22
CA LEU A 180 -15.28 12.82 1.21
C LEU A 180 -15.92 14.21 1.22
N ALA A 181 -16.97 14.41 0.42
CA ALA A 181 -17.72 15.67 0.38
C ALA A 181 -18.30 16.04 1.77
N ARG A 182 -18.87 15.07 2.50
CA ARG A 182 -19.36 15.30 3.86
C ARG A 182 -18.25 15.68 4.82
N LEU A 183 -17.13 14.95 4.79
CA LEU A 183 -15.96 15.25 5.63
C LEU A 183 -15.37 16.64 5.33
N ARG A 184 -15.38 17.06 4.06
CA ARG A 184 -14.98 18.40 3.62
C ARG A 184 -15.88 19.49 4.21
N VAL A 185 -17.20 19.26 4.25
CA VAL A 185 -18.16 20.20 4.90
C VAL A 185 -17.88 20.34 6.40
N HIS A 186 -17.56 19.23 7.08
CA HIS A 186 -17.16 19.26 8.49
C HIS A 186 -15.82 20.00 8.70
N ALA A 187 -14.81 19.73 7.87
CA ALA A 187 -13.53 20.43 7.93
C ALA A 187 -13.66 21.95 7.70
N ALA A 188 -14.66 22.37 6.93
CA ALA A 188 -15.01 23.78 6.73
C ALA A 188 -15.80 24.42 7.89
N GLY A 189 -16.07 23.69 8.97
CA GLY A 189 -16.86 24.16 10.12
C GLY A 189 -18.35 24.35 9.81
N LYS A 190 -18.84 23.85 8.67
CA LYS A 190 -20.23 24.01 8.20
C LYS A 190 -21.12 22.81 8.55
N GLY A 191 -20.55 21.74 9.09
CA GLY A 191 -21.27 20.53 9.47
C GLY A 191 -21.66 20.48 10.95
N SER A 192 -22.28 19.37 11.37
CA SER A 192 -22.67 19.14 12.77
C SER A 192 -21.48 18.96 13.72
N LEU A 193 -20.38 18.38 13.22
CA LEU A 193 -19.10 18.30 13.94
C LEU A 193 -18.38 19.65 13.86
N LYS A 194 -18.28 20.32 15.01
CA LYS A 194 -17.62 21.62 15.14
C LYS A 194 -16.19 21.55 15.66
N ASP A 195 -15.83 20.45 16.31
CA ASP A 195 -14.47 20.22 16.81
C ASP A 195 -13.59 19.64 15.70
N PRO A 196 -12.56 20.36 15.24
CA PRO A 196 -11.64 19.88 14.20
C PRO A 196 -10.92 18.59 14.58
N LEU A 197 -10.61 18.35 15.86
CA LEU A 197 -9.93 17.14 16.30
C LEU A 197 -10.83 15.91 16.19
N VAL A 198 -12.14 16.07 16.44
CA VAL A 198 -13.12 15.00 16.24
C VAL A 198 -13.22 14.65 14.75
N VAL A 199 -13.19 15.65 13.87
CA VAL A 199 -13.17 15.44 12.41
C VAL A 199 -11.90 14.72 11.97
N ALA A 200 -10.73 15.10 12.50
CA ALA A 200 -9.46 14.45 12.22
C ALA A 200 -9.45 12.97 12.66
N MET A 201 -9.93 12.67 13.87
CA MET A 201 -10.03 11.30 14.38
C MET A 201 -10.96 10.43 13.51
N MET A 202 -12.08 10.97 13.02
CA MET A 202 -12.96 10.25 12.11
C MET A 202 -12.28 9.97 10.76
N MET A 203 -11.51 10.92 10.23
CA MET A 203 -10.74 10.72 9.00
C MET A 203 -9.67 9.64 9.19
N GLU A 204 -8.93 9.66 10.30
CA GLU A 204 -7.94 8.63 10.68
C GLU A 204 -8.56 7.23 10.73
N THR A 205 -9.72 7.11 11.38
CA THR A 205 -10.43 5.83 11.47
C THR A 205 -10.90 5.38 10.08
N ALA A 206 -11.47 6.28 9.29
CA ALA A 206 -12.00 5.95 7.97
C ALA A 206 -10.92 5.53 6.98
N GLY A 207 -9.79 6.24 6.92
CA GLY A 207 -8.72 5.86 6.01
C GLY A 207 -7.93 4.63 6.46
N SER A 208 -7.86 4.33 7.76
CA SER A 208 -7.24 3.07 8.23
C SER A 208 -7.96 1.82 7.68
N VAL A 209 -9.27 1.89 7.46
CA VAL A 209 -10.05 0.78 6.84
C VAL A 209 -9.64 0.53 5.39
N HIS A 210 -9.03 1.49 4.71
CA HIS A 210 -8.58 1.35 3.32
C HIS A 210 -7.09 0.97 3.21
N LEU A 211 -6.37 0.92 4.34
CA LEU A 211 -4.95 0.58 4.39
C LEU A 211 -4.68 -0.83 4.94
N HIS A 212 -5.73 -1.55 5.35
CA HIS A 212 -5.67 -2.89 5.94
C HIS A 212 -6.39 -3.93 5.08
#